data_AF-A0A239IU05-F1
#
_entry.id   AF-A0A239IU05-F1
#
_cell.length_a   1.000
_cell.length_b   1.000
_cell.length_c   1.000
_cell.angle_alpha   90.00
_cell.angle_beta   90.00
_cell.angle_gamma   90.00
#
_symmetry.space_group_name_H-M   'P 1'
#
loop_
_entity.id
_entity.type
_entity.pdbx_description
1 polymer ?
#
loop_
_entity_poly.entity_id
_entity_poly.type
_entity_poly.pdbx_seq_one_letter_code
_entity_poly.pdbx_strand_id
1 'polypeptide(L)'
;MRIMFAWYARKGGSSIRRAAVARLTATDNGAGMELTVRDVMGWAAAVDRDVELADVHAIFRHGGPNPVAGPSKLDALRQRVNLPPSHAEFLTYCDGWIGLDGQTDLFPIRELLDGPATEEAWVIAEAYDEGSGWQFGLSRDRYLVIGAAESSLSVVLLDLVSPPRVCWLTQAGVEEFPALEALIATATEYNLETLAALRADPWLGISDDAGTH
;
A
#
# COMPACT_ATOMS: atom_id res chain seq x y z
N MET A 1 12.44 15.32 -12.50
CA MET A 1 12.54 14.76 -11.13
C MET A 1 11.91 15.66 -10.04
N ARG A 2 12.16 16.99 -9.96
CA ARG A 2 11.51 17.88 -8.97
C ARG A 2 9.98 17.98 -9.06
N ILE A 3 9.39 17.77 -10.25
CA ILE A 3 7.93 17.81 -10.47
C ILE A 3 7.23 16.59 -9.84
N MET A 4 7.84 15.40 -9.89
CA MET A 4 7.31 14.20 -9.24
C MET A 4 7.22 14.34 -7.71
N PHE A 5 8.26 14.88 -7.07
CA PHE A 5 8.27 15.10 -5.62
C PHE A 5 7.19 16.11 -5.17
N ALA A 6 6.97 17.18 -5.94
CA ALA A 6 5.92 18.16 -5.65
C ALA A 6 4.50 17.60 -5.86
N TRP A 7 4.34 16.63 -6.77
CA TRP A 7 3.08 15.94 -7.01
C TRP A 7 2.77 14.92 -5.89
N TYR A 8 3.74 14.12 -5.45
CA TYR A 8 3.57 13.23 -4.29
C TYR A 8 3.32 13.99 -2.98
N ALA A 9 3.96 15.13 -2.75
CA ALA A 9 3.70 15.97 -1.59
C ALA A 9 2.26 16.52 -1.53
N ARG A 10 1.52 16.49 -2.65
CA ARG A 10 0.11 16.89 -2.74
C ARG A 10 -0.90 15.75 -2.49
N LYS A 11 -0.46 14.49 -2.51
CA LYS A 11 -1.32 13.30 -2.31
C LYS A 11 -1.89 13.16 -0.88
N GLY A 12 -1.39 13.89 0.10
CA GLY A 12 -1.86 13.86 1.51
C GLY A 12 -3.24 14.49 1.77
N GLY A 13 -4.17 14.43 0.82
CA GLY A 13 -5.46 15.11 0.86
C GLY A 13 -6.58 14.32 1.55
N SER A 14 -7.27 14.95 2.50
CA SER A 14 -8.49 14.43 3.15
C SER A 14 -9.63 14.02 2.19
N SER A 15 -9.59 14.44 0.93
CA SER A 15 -10.57 14.08 -0.11
C SER A 15 -10.39 12.66 -0.63
N ILE A 16 -9.15 12.19 -0.75
CA ILE A 16 -8.84 10.85 -1.28
C ILE A 16 -9.26 9.79 -0.26
N ARG A 17 -8.92 10.00 1.01
CA ARG A 17 -9.40 9.14 2.11
C ARG A 17 -10.92 9.11 2.17
N ARG A 18 -11.60 10.25 1.95
CA ARG A 18 -13.07 10.31 1.90
C ARG A 18 -13.63 9.54 0.71
N ALA A 19 -13.00 9.58 -0.46
CA ALA A 19 -13.43 8.81 -1.63
C ALA A 19 -13.22 7.30 -1.45
N ALA A 20 -12.07 6.88 -0.91
CA ALA A 20 -11.79 5.48 -0.61
C ALA A 20 -12.74 4.93 0.47
N VAL A 21 -12.91 5.67 1.58
CA VAL A 21 -13.88 5.31 2.64
C VAL A 21 -15.32 5.36 2.12
N ALA A 22 -15.66 6.33 1.26
CA ALA A 22 -16.98 6.36 0.62
C ALA A 22 -17.19 5.14 -0.28
N ARG A 23 -16.21 4.67 -1.05
CA ARG A 23 -16.34 3.43 -1.85
C ARG A 23 -16.46 2.18 -0.99
N LEU A 24 -15.74 2.12 0.13
CA LEU A 24 -15.88 1.04 1.13
C LEU A 24 -17.27 1.04 1.80
N THR A 25 -17.99 2.16 1.77
CA THR A 25 -19.30 2.33 2.41
C THR A 25 -20.47 2.50 1.43
N ALA A 26 -20.21 2.75 0.15
CA ALA A 26 -21.20 3.03 -0.89
C ALA A 26 -21.27 1.87 -1.88
N THR A 27 -22.01 0.83 -1.50
CA THR A 27 -22.77 0.02 -2.45
C THR A 27 -24.23 -0.06 -1.95
N ASP A 28 -25.13 0.27 -2.88
CA ASP A 28 -26.46 0.85 -2.64
C ASP A 28 -27.59 -0.20 -2.55
N ASN A 29 -28.68 0.15 -1.86
CA ASN A 29 -29.93 -0.62 -1.54
C ASN A 29 -30.10 -1.16 -0.10
N GLY A 30 -29.48 -0.55 0.91
CA GLY A 30 -29.87 -0.79 2.32
C GLY A 30 -29.38 -2.13 2.93
N ALA A 31 -28.56 -2.88 2.20
CA ALA A 31 -27.71 -3.93 2.74
C ALA A 31 -26.27 -3.51 2.42
N GLY A 32 -25.57 -2.89 3.38
CA GLY A 32 -24.19 -2.45 3.19
C GLY A 32 -23.33 -3.66 2.80
N MET A 33 -22.86 -3.69 1.56
CA MET A 33 -21.91 -4.70 1.13
C MET A 33 -20.53 -4.21 1.55
N GLU A 34 -20.03 -4.77 2.64
CA GLU A 34 -18.66 -4.57 3.08
C GLU A 34 -17.73 -5.12 1.97
N LEU A 35 -16.94 -4.25 1.35
CA LEU A 35 -15.98 -4.67 0.32
C LEU A 35 -14.98 -5.63 0.97
N THR A 36 -14.89 -6.84 0.42
CA THR A 36 -13.98 -7.86 0.95
C THR A 36 -12.53 -7.57 0.54
N VAL A 37 -11.56 -8.16 1.23
CA VAL A 37 -10.13 -8.13 0.82
C VAL A 37 -9.98 -8.48 -0.66
N ARG A 38 -10.70 -9.53 -1.10
CA ARG A 38 -10.65 -10.00 -2.49
C ARG A 38 -11.13 -8.93 -3.47
N ASP A 39 -12.22 -8.23 -3.16
CA ASP A 39 -12.79 -7.21 -4.06
C ASP A 39 -11.81 -6.04 -4.23
N VAL A 40 -11.23 -5.57 -3.12
CA VAL A 40 -10.30 -4.44 -3.15
C VAL A 40 -9.00 -4.83 -3.86
N MET A 41 -8.49 -6.05 -3.66
CA MET A 41 -7.31 -6.54 -4.39
C MET A 41 -7.56 -6.66 -5.90
N GLY A 42 -8.72 -7.16 -6.31
CA GLY A 42 -9.08 -7.28 -7.72
C GLY A 42 -9.13 -5.91 -8.40
N TRP A 43 -9.71 -4.91 -7.73
CA TRP A 43 -9.72 -3.54 -8.20
C TRP A 43 -8.31 -2.93 -8.25
N ALA A 44 -7.52 -3.10 -7.19
CA ALA A 44 -6.14 -2.60 -7.13
C ALA A 44 -5.27 -3.16 -8.27
N ALA A 45 -5.34 -4.47 -8.53
CA ALA A 45 -4.59 -5.11 -9.61
C ALA A 45 -5.02 -4.63 -11.00
N ALA A 46 -6.31 -4.35 -11.19
CA ALA A 46 -6.80 -3.81 -12.46
C ALA A 46 -6.28 -2.38 -12.70
N VAL A 47 -6.30 -1.53 -11.67
CA VAL A 47 -5.79 -0.16 -11.76
C VAL A 47 -4.27 -0.14 -11.93
N ASP A 48 -3.54 -0.98 -11.19
CA ASP A 48 -2.08 -1.12 -11.31
C ASP A 48 -1.67 -1.42 -12.76
N ARG A 49 -2.36 -2.39 -13.39
CA ARG A 49 -2.18 -2.71 -14.80
C ARG A 49 -2.46 -1.54 -15.74
N ASP A 50 -3.51 -0.75 -15.48
CA ASP A 50 -3.81 0.43 -16.29
C ASP A 50 -2.72 1.50 -16.16
N VAL A 51 -2.15 1.68 -14.96
CA VAL A 51 -1.00 2.57 -14.73
C VAL A 51 0.23 2.05 -15.47
N GLU A 52 0.56 0.77 -15.34
CA GLU A 52 1.69 0.13 -16.04
C GLU A 52 1.62 0.37 -17.55
N LEU A 53 0.44 0.21 -18.16
CA LEU A 53 0.23 0.45 -19.58
C LEU A 53 0.38 1.92 -19.98
N ALA A 54 0.08 2.86 -19.08
CA ALA A 54 0.21 4.29 -19.32
C ALA A 54 1.63 4.82 -19.05
N ASP A 55 2.40 4.13 -18.19
CA ASP A 55 3.75 4.49 -17.77
C ASP A 55 4.81 4.05 -18.79
N VAL A 56 4.75 4.63 -19.99
CA VAL A 56 5.64 4.29 -21.12
C VAL A 56 7.13 4.55 -20.85
N HIS A 57 7.44 5.32 -19.82
CA HIS A 57 8.80 5.66 -19.41
C HIS A 57 9.29 4.83 -18.21
N ALA A 58 8.48 3.88 -17.72
CA ALA A 58 8.79 3.04 -16.57
C ALA A 58 9.27 3.89 -15.36
N ILE A 59 8.53 4.97 -15.09
CA ILE A 59 8.80 5.90 -13.99
C ILE A 59 8.47 5.23 -12.66
N PHE A 60 7.41 4.45 -12.64
CA PHE A 60 6.90 3.76 -11.46
C PHE A 60 7.27 2.29 -11.50
N ARG A 61 7.30 1.69 -10.32
CA ARG A 61 7.56 0.26 -10.16
C ARG A 61 6.23 -0.49 -10.18
N HIS A 62 6.09 -1.41 -11.13
CA HIS A 62 4.93 -2.28 -11.28
C HIS A 62 5.37 -3.72 -11.04
N GLY A 63 4.64 -4.45 -10.22
CA GLY A 63 4.91 -5.86 -9.96
C GLY A 63 3.69 -6.62 -9.45
N GLY A 64 2.75 -5.90 -8.85
CA GLY A 64 1.46 -6.45 -8.50
C GLY A 64 1.50 -7.44 -7.32
N PRO A 65 0.41 -8.18 -7.09
CA PRO A 65 0.35 -9.18 -6.03
C PRO A 65 1.30 -10.35 -6.32
N ASN A 66 2.10 -10.73 -5.33
CA ASN A 66 2.95 -11.91 -5.42
C ASN A 66 2.09 -13.19 -5.40
N PRO A 67 2.56 -14.29 -6.03
CA PRO A 67 1.90 -15.59 -5.93
C PRO A 67 1.66 -16.01 -4.48
N VAL A 68 0.50 -16.62 -4.21
CA VAL A 68 0.10 -17.06 -2.87
C VAL A 68 1.18 -17.91 -2.19
N ALA A 69 1.42 -17.66 -0.91
CA ALA A 69 2.33 -18.47 -0.10
C ALA A 69 1.72 -19.86 0.17
N GLY A 70 2.57 -20.88 0.30
CA GLY A 70 2.10 -22.18 0.77
C GLY A 70 1.46 -22.09 2.17
N PRO A 71 0.36 -22.82 2.47
CA PRO A 71 -0.36 -22.72 3.75
C PRO A 71 0.54 -22.86 4.99
N SER A 72 1.58 -23.70 4.91
CA SER A 72 2.54 -23.91 5.99
C SER A 72 3.30 -22.65 6.40
N LYS A 73 3.54 -21.70 5.48
CA LYS A 73 4.22 -20.44 5.78
C LYS A 73 3.29 -19.49 6.55
N LEU A 74 2.03 -19.42 6.15
CA LEU A 74 1.03 -18.62 6.85
C LEU A 74 0.78 -19.13 8.27
N ASP A 75 0.74 -20.45 8.45
CA ASP A 75 0.64 -21.04 9.77
C ASP A 75 1.85 -20.73 10.65
N ALA A 76 3.07 -20.75 10.08
CA ALA A 76 4.28 -20.34 10.81
C ALA A 76 4.22 -18.86 11.25
N LEU A 77 3.73 -17.96 10.39
CA LEU A 77 3.53 -16.56 10.76
C LEU A 77 2.50 -16.39 11.88
N ARG A 78 1.36 -17.08 11.79
CA ARG A 78 0.30 -17.05 12.83
C ARG A 78 0.75 -17.60 14.18
N GLN A 79 1.73 -18.51 14.20
CA GLN A 79 2.32 -19.00 15.44
C GLN A 79 3.24 -17.96 16.11
N ARG A 80 3.80 -17.03 15.33
CA ARG A 80 4.73 -16.00 15.82
C ARG A 80 4.02 -14.72 16.24
N VAL A 81 2.97 -14.32 15.53
CA VAL A 81 2.25 -13.07 15.78
C VAL A 81 0.74 -13.27 15.78
N ASN A 82 0.02 -12.48 16.57
CA ASN A 82 -1.44 -12.44 16.55
C ASN A 82 -1.94 -11.68 15.31
N LEU A 83 -1.86 -12.32 14.15
CA LEU A 83 -2.16 -11.70 12.86
C LEU A 83 -3.66 -11.35 12.76
N PRO A 84 -4.03 -10.08 12.50
CA PRO A 84 -5.41 -9.68 12.28
C PRO A 84 -6.09 -10.48 11.15
N PRO A 85 -7.39 -10.81 11.26
CA PRO A 85 -8.09 -11.62 10.26
C PRO A 85 -7.99 -11.10 8.83
N SER A 86 -8.13 -9.80 8.61
CA SER A 86 -8.05 -9.18 7.27
C SER A 86 -6.67 -9.35 6.63
N HIS A 87 -5.60 -9.17 7.41
CA HIS A 87 -4.25 -9.42 6.90
C HIS A 87 -3.99 -10.91 6.67
N ALA A 88 -4.50 -11.78 7.55
CA ALA A 88 -4.42 -13.21 7.34
C ALA A 88 -5.15 -13.65 6.06
N GLU A 89 -6.31 -13.07 5.75
CA GLU A 89 -7.05 -13.29 4.51
C GLU A 89 -6.27 -12.77 3.28
N PHE A 90 -5.71 -11.57 3.34
CA PHE A 90 -4.84 -11.02 2.27
C PHE A 90 -3.71 -11.99 1.90
N LEU A 91 -3.05 -12.57 2.89
CA LEU A 91 -1.96 -13.53 2.67
C LEU A 91 -2.42 -14.88 2.09
N THR A 92 -3.73 -15.17 2.08
CA THR A 92 -4.28 -16.32 1.34
C THR A 92 -4.50 -16.02 -0.14
N TYR A 93 -4.52 -14.74 -0.54
CA TYR A 93 -4.70 -14.31 -1.92
C TYR A 93 -3.41 -13.85 -2.59
N CYS A 94 -2.44 -13.32 -1.83
CA CYS A 94 -1.12 -12.98 -2.34
C CYS A 94 -0.05 -12.98 -1.23
N ASP A 95 1.19 -13.36 -1.57
CA ASP A 95 2.33 -13.33 -0.64
C ASP A 95 3.01 -11.94 -0.67
N GLY A 96 2.29 -10.90 -0.27
CA GLY A 96 2.74 -9.51 -0.43
C GLY A 96 2.46 -8.91 -1.80
N TRP A 97 2.89 -7.67 -2.01
CA TRP A 97 2.58 -6.87 -3.20
C TRP A 97 3.74 -5.96 -3.56
N ILE A 98 4.19 -5.97 -4.81
CA ILE A 98 5.27 -5.11 -5.28
C ILE A 98 4.70 -3.82 -5.87
N GLY A 99 5.16 -2.67 -5.37
CA GLY A 99 4.78 -1.36 -5.91
C GLY A 99 3.30 -1.03 -5.76
N LEU A 100 2.69 -1.29 -4.60
CA LEU A 100 1.26 -1.07 -4.32
C LEU A 100 0.74 0.31 -4.78
N ASP A 101 1.53 1.36 -4.59
CA ASP A 101 1.25 2.73 -5.03
C ASP A 101 2.32 3.28 -6.02
N GLY A 102 2.99 2.36 -6.71
CA GLY A 102 4.15 2.61 -7.56
C GLY A 102 5.48 2.76 -6.82
N GLN A 103 5.49 2.74 -5.48
CA GLN A 103 6.71 2.93 -4.66
C GLN A 103 6.79 1.99 -3.45
N THR A 104 5.65 1.64 -2.85
CA THR A 104 5.56 0.90 -1.59
C THR A 104 5.34 -0.58 -1.81
N ASP A 105 6.21 -1.42 -1.27
CA ASP A 105 6.01 -2.86 -1.25
C ASP A 105 5.28 -3.29 0.02
N LEU A 106 4.33 -4.22 -0.12
CA LEU A 106 3.86 -5.05 0.98
C LEU A 106 4.68 -6.33 1.03
N PHE A 107 5.20 -6.64 2.20
CA PHE A 107 6.18 -7.69 2.38
C PHE A 107 5.58 -9.10 2.27
N PRO A 108 6.24 -10.03 1.56
CA PRO A 108 5.89 -11.44 1.60
C PRO A 108 6.16 -12.03 3.00
N ILE A 109 5.52 -13.16 3.32
CA ILE A 109 5.67 -13.88 4.61
C ILE A 109 7.12 -14.17 4.94
N ARG A 110 7.96 -14.49 3.94
CA ARG A 110 9.39 -14.72 4.19
C ARG A 110 10.08 -13.50 4.80
N GLU A 111 9.66 -12.29 4.39
CA GLU A 111 10.21 -11.06 4.93
C GLU A 111 9.60 -10.76 6.29
N LEU A 112 8.28 -10.97 6.45
CA LEU A 112 7.57 -10.75 7.72
C LEU A 112 8.10 -11.62 8.87
N LEU A 113 8.62 -12.81 8.57
CA LEU A 113 9.19 -13.70 9.57
C LEU A 113 10.54 -13.19 10.07
N ASP A 114 11.53 -13.07 9.18
CA ASP A 114 12.93 -12.75 9.55
C ASP A 114 13.71 -12.15 8.37
N GLY A 115 13.05 -11.36 7.52
CA GLY A 115 13.66 -10.81 6.32
C GLY A 115 14.53 -9.57 6.57
N PRO A 116 15.59 -9.37 5.77
CA PRO A 116 16.40 -8.14 5.86
C PRO A 116 15.58 -6.88 5.61
N ALA A 117 14.58 -6.92 4.70
CA ALA A 117 13.77 -5.74 4.39
C ALA A 117 12.92 -5.30 5.60
N THR A 118 12.43 -6.26 6.39
CA THR A 118 11.70 -6.00 7.64
C THR A 118 12.59 -5.32 8.68
N GLU A 119 13.84 -5.77 8.82
CA GLU A 119 14.80 -5.17 9.76
C GLU A 119 15.19 -3.75 9.35
N GLU A 120 15.45 -3.51 8.07
CA GLU A 120 15.74 -2.17 7.55
C GLU A 120 14.57 -1.21 7.75
N ALA A 121 13.35 -1.67 7.47
CA ALA A 121 12.14 -0.88 7.67
C ALA A 121 11.85 -0.60 9.15
N TRP A 122 12.23 -1.50 10.06
CA TRP A 122 12.19 -1.23 11.50
C TRP A 122 13.11 -0.09 11.93
N VAL A 123 14.34 -0.05 11.41
CA VAL A 123 15.28 1.05 11.70
C VAL A 123 14.68 2.40 11.27
N ILE A 124 14.01 2.43 10.12
CA ILE A 124 13.32 3.64 9.65
C ILE A 124 12.17 3.99 10.58
N ALA A 125 11.33 3.02 10.96
CA ALA A 125 10.20 3.25 11.85
C ALA A 125 10.62 3.78 13.23
N GLU A 126 11.68 3.22 13.83
CA GLU A 126 12.25 3.67 15.10
C GLU A 126 12.78 5.11 14.99
N ALA A 127 13.48 5.43 13.90
CA ALA A 127 13.94 6.81 13.64
C ALA A 127 12.77 7.80 13.52
N TYR A 128 11.63 7.38 12.94
CA TYR A 128 10.41 8.18 12.96
C TYR A 128 9.91 8.40 14.39
N ASP A 129 9.81 7.36 15.22
CA ASP A 129 9.29 7.49 16.59
C ASP A 129 10.14 8.43 17.45
N GLU A 130 11.47 8.32 17.34
CA GLU A 130 12.43 9.16 18.08
C GLU A 130 12.46 10.61 17.58
N GLY A 131 12.48 10.82 16.26
CA GLY A 131 12.75 12.13 15.66
C GLY A 131 11.51 12.99 15.42
N SER A 132 10.34 12.38 15.31
CA SER A 132 9.14 13.09 14.85
C SER A 132 8.38 13.80 15.97
N GLY A 133 8.58 13.39 17.23
CA GLY A 133 7.80 13.87 18.38
C GLY A 133 6.39 13.27 18.48
N TRP A 134 6.04 12.31 17.61
CA TRP A 134 4.71 11.69 17.58
C TRP A 134 4.55 10.58 18.64
N GLN A 135 5.64 10.16 19.30
CA GLN A 135 5.65 9.21 20.44
C GLN A 135 4.64 8.06 20.26
N PHE A 136 4.72 7.34 19.14
CA PHE A 136 3.95 6.13 18.91
C PHE A 136 4.27 5.04 19.94
N GLY A 137 5.45 5.13 20.58
CA GLY A 137 5.94 4.11 21.49
C GLY A 137 6.06 2.80 20.72
N LEU A 138 6.77 2.87 19.59
CA LEU A 138 6.91 1.71 18.71
C LEU A 138 7.58 0.58 19.48
N SER A 139 6.96 -0.58 19.41
CA SER A 139 7.47 -1.81 19.97
C SER A 139 7.19 -2.94 18.99
N ARG A 140 8.18 -3.82 18.83
CA ARG A 140 8.07 -5.01 17.98
C ARG A 140 7.05 -6.03 18.51
N ASP A 141 6.67 -5.94 19.78
CA ASP A 141 5.61 -6.77 20.37
C ASP A 141 4.21 -6.26 20.00
N ARG A 142 4.10 -4.98 19.63
CA ARG A 142 2.83 -4.31 19.31
C ARG A 142 2.62 -4.16 17.82
N TYR A 143 3.67 -3.78 17.09
CA TYR A 143 3.58 -3.52 15.66
C TYR A 143 4.31 -4.60 14.89
N LEU A 144 3.78 -4.92 13.71
CA LEU A 144 4.47 -5.68 12.68
C LEU A 144 4.74 -4.74 11.51
N VAL A 145 5.99 -4.66 11.05
CA VAL A 145 6.26 -4.01 9.76
C VAL A 145 5.76 -4.92 8.66
N ILE A 146 4.87 -4.39 7.82
CA ILE A 146 4.22 -5.14 6.73
C ILE A 146 4.57 -4.62 5.34
N GLY A 147 5.36 -3.55 5.27
CA GLY A 147 5.77 -2.98 4.00
C GLY A 147 6.68 -1.78 4.15
N ALA A 148 7.36 -1.42 3.07
CA ALA A 148 8.20 -0.24 2.98
C ALA A 148 8.35 0.21 1.53
N ALA A 149 8.67 1.49 1.34
CA ALA A 149 9.09 2.00 0.05
C ALA A 149 10.58 1.73 -0.17
N GLU A 150 10.96 1.30 -1.38
CA GLU A 150 12.35 0.98 -1.72
C GLU A 150 13.26 2.21 -1.70
N SER A 151 12.76 3.35 -2.19
CA SER A 151 13.54 4.57 -2.41
C SER A 151 13.14 5.74 -1.50
N SER A 152 12.23 5.51 -0.55
CA SER A 152 11.76 6.56 0.35
C SER A 152 11.73 6.10 1.80
N LEU A 153 11.67 7.06 2.73
CA LEU A 153 11.55 6.77 4.15
C LEU A 153 10.09 6.42 4.52
N SER A 154 9.41 5.62 3.72
CA SER A 154 8.01 5.26 3.99
C SER A 154 7.93 3.82 4.49
N VAL A 155 7.21 3.59 5.58
CA VAL A 155 7.04 2.29 6.23
C VAL A 155 5.58 2.06 6.53
N VAL A 156 5.11 0.83 6.32
CA VAL A 156 3.75 0.40 6.65
C VAL A 156 3.81 -0.53 7.86
N LEU A 157 3.14 -0.14 8.92
CA LEU A 157 3.04 -0.86 10.18
C LEU A 157 1.62 -1.39 10.38
N LEU A 158 1.51 -2.59 10.94
CA LEU A 158 0.26 -3.17 11.42
C LEU A 158 0.28 -3.15 12.95
N ASP A 159 -0.64 -2.42 13.56
CA ASP A 159 -0.89 -2.47 15.01
C ASP A 159 -1.63 -3.79 15.31
N LEU A 160 -0.99 -4.65 16.09
CA LEU A 160 -1.52 -5.96 16.48
C LEU A 160 -2.51 -5.85 17.66
N VAL A 161 -2.62 -4.67 18.27
CA VAL A 161 -3.55 -4.43 19.39
C VAL A 161 -4.96 -4.19 18.86
N SER A 162 -5.96 -4.79 19.53
CA SER A 162 -7.36 -4.66 19.14
C SER A 162 -7.94 -3.27 19.51
N PRO A 163 -8.68 -2.60 18.61
CA PRO A 163 -8.91 -2.99 17.22
C PRO A 163 -7.65 -2.80 16.36
N PRO A 164 -7.28 -3.79 15.53
CA PRO A 164 -6.08 -3.69 14.70
C PRO A 164 -6.24 -2.56 13.69
N ARG A 165 -5.13 -1.90 13.36
CA ARG A 165 -5.08 -0.79 12.42
C ARG A 165 -3.79 -0.82 11.62
N VAL A 166 -3.78 -0.15 10.48
CA VAL A 166 -2.58 0.02 9.67
C VAL A 166 -2.11 1.46 9.76
N CYS A 167 -0.83 1.67 10.02
CA CYS A 167 -0.19 2.98 10.05
C CYS A 167 0.81 3.06 8.90
N TRP A 168 0.64 4.01 8.00
CA TRP A 168 1.61 4.30 6.95
C TRP A 168 2.39 5.54 7.36
N LEU A 169 3.64 5.32 7.78
CA LEU A 169 4.60 6.37 8.05
C LEU A 169 5.13 6.86 6.71
N THR A 170 4.94 8.13 6.40
CA THR A 170 5.39 8.75 5.15
C THR A 170 6.24 9.98 5.46
N GLN A 171 6.89 10.55 4.45
CA GLN A 171 7.55 11.85 4.61
C GLN A 171 6.58 12.99 4.95
N ALA A 172 5.30 12.87 4.58
CA ALA A 172 4.29 13.90 4.85
C ALA A 172 3.66 13.79 6.26
N GLY A 173 3.92 12.68 6.96
CA GLY A 173 3.34 12.38 8.26
C GLY A 173 2.80 10.96 8.33
N VAL A 174 1.92 10.70 9.31
CA VAL A 174 1.33 9.39 9.53
C VAL A 174 -0.09 9.33 9.00
N GLU A 175 -0.35 8.31 8.18
CA GLU A 175 -1.70 7.95 7.76
C GLU A 175 -2.18 6.72 8.53
N GLU A 176 -3.35 6.80 9.16
CA GLU A 176 -3.95 5.65 9.86
C GLU A 176 -5.16 5.13 9.09
N PHE A 177 -5.25 3.80 9.00
CA PHE A 177 -6.31 3.07 8.34
C PHE A 177 -6.94 2.06 9.30
N PRO A 178 -8.27 1.92 9.31
CA PRO A 178 -8.96 0.99 10.20
C PRO A 178 -8.68 -0.48 9.89
N ALA A 179 -8.23 -0.80 8.66
CA ALA A 179 -7.90 -2.15 8.22
C ALA A 179 -7.00 -2.11 6.96
N LEU A 180 -6.51 -3.27 6.53
CA LEU A 180 -5.62 -3.39 5.38
C LEU A 180 -6.33 -3.05 4.06
N GLU A 181 -7.60 -3.38 3.95
CA GLU A 181 -8.47 -3.08 2.81
C GLU A 181 -8.57 -1.57 2.59
N ALA A 182 -8.62 -0.79 3.68
CA ALA A 182 -8.64 0.66 3.62
C ALA A 182 -7.30 1.25 3.14
N LEU A 183 -6.17 0.63 3.51
CA LEU A 183 -4.86 0.97 2.94
C LEU A 183 -4.86 0.70 1.43
N ILE A 184 -5.19 -0.51 1.01
CA ILE A 184 -5.15 -0.92 -0.41
C ILE A 184 -6.08 -0.04 -1.25
N ALA A 185 -7.30 0.24 -0.75
CA ALA A 185 -8.23 1.12 -1.43
C ALA A 185 -7.67 2.53 -1.61
N THR A 186 -7.02 3.08 -0.57
CA THR A 186 -6.39 4.40 -0.64
C THR A 186 -5.21 4.43 -1.61
N ALA A 187 -4.33 3.41 -1.57
CA ALA A 187 -3.24 3.28 -2.52
C ALA A 187 -3.74 3.15 -3.96
N THR A 188 -4.88 2.49 -4.16
CA THR A 188 -5.52 2.37 -5.48
C THR A 188 -6.04 3.72 -5.98
N GLU A 189 -6.59 4.57 -5.12
CA GLU A 189 -6.93 5.95 -5.50
C GLU A 189 -5.69 6.76 -5.88
N TYR A 190 -4.57 6.59 -5.16
CA TYR A 190 -3.29 7.20 -5.57
C TYR A 190 -2.83 6.73 -6.94
N ASN A 191 -3.07 5.47 -7.31
CA ASN A 191 -2.78 4.95 -8.63
C ASN A 191 -3.73 5.53 -9.70
N LEU A 192 -5.01 5.74 -9.39
CA LEU A 192 -5.93 6.42 -10.31
C LEU A 192 -5.52 7.87 -10.60
N GLU A 193 -5.05 8.60 -9.59
CA GLU A 193 -4.49 9.93 -9.80
C GLU A 193 -3.22 9.88 -10.66
N THR A 194 -2.37 8.87 -10.44
CA THR A 194 -1.17 8.62 -11.26
C THR A 194 -1.55 8.37 -12.71
N LEU A 195 -2.52 7.50 -12.95
CA LEU A 195 -3.05 7.18 -14.27
C LEU A 195 -3.60 8.42 -14.98
N ALA A 196 -4.35 9.26 -14.26
CA ALA A 196 -4.89 10.51 -14.80
C ALA A 196 -3.75 11.47 -15.20
N ALA A 197 -2.70 11.57 -14.41
CA ALA A 197 -1.53 12.40 -14.71
C ALA A 197 -0.74 11.88 -15.92
N LEU A 198 -0.46 10.57 -15.98
CA LEU A 198 0.22 9.93 -17.11
C LEU A 198 -0.55 10.14 -18.43
N ARG A 199 -1.88 10.09 -18.40
CA ARG A 199 -2.72 10.32 -19.58
C ARG A 199 -2.82 11.78 -20.00
N ALA A 200 -2.59 12.72 -19.07
CA ALA A 200 -2.74 14.15 -19.34
C ALA A 200 -1.46 14.80 -19.85
N ASP A 201 -0.29 14.21 -19.58
CA ASP A 201 1.01 14.77 -19.95
C ASP A 201 1.79 13.81 -20.87
N PRO A 202 1.93 14.12 -22.18
CA PRO A 202 2.69 13.33 -23.14
C PRO A 202 4.18 13.13 -22.79
N TRP A 203 4.72 13.92 -21.85
CA TRP A 203 6.07 13.75 -21.35
C TRP A 203 6.17 12.80 -20.15
N LEU A 204 5.04 12.46 -19.53
CA LEU A 204 4.95 11.49 -18.45
C LEU A 204 4.37 10.14 -18.94
N GLY A 205 3.47 10.16 -19.92
CA GLY A 205 2.85 8.97 -20.54
C GLY A 205 2.63 9.13 -22.06
N ILE A 206 2.20 8.06 -22.75
CA ILE A 206 2.02 7.85 -24.21
C ILE A 206 2.47 9.02 -25.12
N SER A 207 3.57 8.81 -25.87
CA SER A 207 3.92 9.66 -27.01
C SER A 207 2.93 9.45 -28.16
N ASP A 208 2.24 10.51 -28.57
CA ASP A 208 1.35 10.54 -29.74
C ASP A 208 2.04 10.31 -31.11
N ASP A 209 3.27 9.77 -31.13
CA ASP A 209 4.04 9.54 -32.36
C ASP A 209 3.67 8.24 -33.12
N ALA A 210 2.47 7.70 -32.87
CA ALA A 210 1.90 6.61 -33.65
C ALA A 210 0.74 7.09 -34.54
N GLY A 211 1.05 7.94 -35.54
CA GLY A 211 0.22 8.02 -36.75
C GLY A 211 0.04 9.39 -37.38
N THR A 212 1.00 9.79 -38.21
CA THR A 212 0.68 10.44 -39.50
C THR A 212 1.84 10.22 -40.47
N HIS A 213 1.73 9.13 -41.24
CA HIS A 213 2.42 8.96 -42.53
C HIS A 213 1.48 9.39 -43.65
#